data_AF-A0A356U941-F1
#
_entry.id   AF-A0A356U941-F1
#
_cell.length_a   1.000
_cell.length_b   1.000
_cell.length_c   1.000
_cell.angle_alpha   90.00
_cell.angle_beta   90.00
_cell.angle_gamma   90.00
#
_symmetry.space_group_name_H-M   'P 1'
#
loop_
_entity.id
_entity.type
_entity.pdbx_description
1 polymer ?
#
loop_
_entity_poly.entity_id
_entity_poly.type
_entity_poly.pdbx_seq_one_letter_code
_entity_poly.pdbx_strand_id
1 'polypeptide(L)'
;VIIHILQQDELGDAGEGINVSLGKFHLENIQKAKAGEPSIDVTFTIDENGILNVSALDIETGTQKEIQITETGYVDGNKIPARRGRDLIIL
;
A
#
# COMPACT_ATOMS: atom_id res chain seq x y z
N VAL A 1 -12.70 7.89 0.16
CA VAL A 1 -12.44 6.44 0.02
C VAL A 1 -11.20 6.06 0.82
N ILE A 2 -11.13 4.84 1.37
CA ILE A 2 -9.95 4.35 2.11
C ILE A 2 -9.25 3.29 1.28
N ILE A 3 -7.97 3.49 1.02
CA ILE A 3 -7.10 2.48 0.40
C ILE A 3 -6.28 1.84 1.52
N HIS A 4 -6.39 0.52 1.69
CA HIS A 4 -5.62 -0.26 2.67
C HIS A 4 -4.76 -1.27 1.90
N ILE A 5 -3.45 -1.15 2.08
CA ILE A 5 -2.45 -1.98 1.42
C ILE A 5 -2.08 -3.11 2.38
N LEU A 6 -2.11 -4.36 1.89
CA LEU A 6 -1.71 -5.55 2.62
C LEU A 6 -0.76 -6.38 1.76
N GLN A 7 0.18 -7.07 2.41
CA GLN A 7 1.08 -8.03 1.80
C GLN A 7 0.85 -9.40 2.43
N GLN A 8 0.78 -10.44 1.60
CA GLN A 8 0.73 -11.81 2.07
C GLN A 8 2.14 -12.29 2.43
N ASP A 9 2.29 -12.80 3.65
CA ASP A 9 3.49 -13.47 4.14
C ASP A 9 3.31 -14.99 4.00
N GLU A 10 3.96 -15.58 3.00
CA GLU A 10 3.91 -17.02 2.70
C GLU A 10 4.74 -17.87 3.69
N LEU A 11 5.53 -17.24 4.58
CA LEU A 11 6.38 -17.93 5.57
C LEU A 11 5.69 -18.12 6.93
N GLY A 12 4.37 -17.92 7.01
CA GLY A 12 3.60 -18.19 8.23
C GLY A 12 3.83 -19.63 8.71
N ASP A 13 4.17 -19.79 10.00
CA ASP A 13 4.53 -21.06 10.65
C ASP A 13 3.45 -22.16 10.54
N ALA A 14 2.27 -21.85 10.01
CA ALA A 14 1.13 -22.73 9.83
C ALA A 14 0.79 -23.09 8.36
N GLY A 15 1.57 -22.63 7.37
CA GLY A 15 1.25 -22.88 5.94
C GLY A 15 0.01 -22.15 5.42
N GLU A 16 -0.62 -21.32 6.26
CA GLU A 16 -1.62 -20.32 5.88
C GLU A 16 -0.93 -18.97 5.79
N GLY A 17 -1.03 -18.31 4.64
CA GLY A 17 -0.46 -16.98 4.43
C GLY A 17 -1.09 -15.95 5.37
N ILE A 18 -0.26 -15.15 6.05
CA ILE A 18 -0.74 -14.08 6.93
C ILE A 18 -0.71 -12.77 6.15
N ASN A 19 -1.82 -12.02 6.13
CA ASN A 19 -1.84 -10.68 5.56
C ASN A 19 -1.28 -9.66 6.55
N VAL A 20 -0.13 -9.08 6.23
CA VAL A 20 0.51 -8.00 6.98
C VAL A 20 0.02 -6.66 6.42
N SER A 21 -0.47 -5.79 7.30
CA SER A 21 -0.89 -4.44 6.92
C SER A 21 0.32 -3.58 6.59
N LEU A 22 0.39 -3.06 5.36
CA LEU A 22 1.47 -2.19 4.94
C LEU A 22 1.20 -0.70 5.20
N GLY A 23 -0.06 -0.28 5.12
CA GLY A 23 -0.43 1.12 5.33
C GLY A 23 -1.84 1.42 4.88
N LYS A 24 -2.35 2.59 5.26
CA LYS A 24 -3.67 3.08 4.85
C LYS A 24 -3.61 4.55 4.53
N PHE A 25 -4.34 4.97 3.51
CA PHE A 25 -4.54 6.39 3.25
C PHE A 25 -5.95 6.67 2.76
N HIS A 26 -6.37 7.92 3.00
CA HIS A 26 -7.67 8.42 2.57
C HIS A 26 -7.52 9.20 1.28
N LEU A 27 -8.27 8.80 0.26
CA LEU A 27 -8.56 9.64 -0.89
C LEU A 27 -9.76 10.52 -0.55
N GLU A 28 -9.51 11.82 -0.47
CA GLU A 28 -10.45 12.85 -0.03
C GLU A 28 -11.15 13.50 -1.22
N ASN A 29 -12.12 14.39 -0.96
CA ASN A 29 -12.84 15.16 -1.99
C ASN A 29 -13.57 14.33 -3.07
N ILE A 30 -13.84 13.06 -2.78
CA ILE A 30 -14.63 12.19 -3.65
C ILE A 30 -16.09 12.65 -3.63
N GLN A 31 -16.66 12.88 -4.82
CA GLN A 31 -18.08 13.18 -4.94
C GLN A 31 -18.92 11.99 -4.47
N LYS A 32 -20.06 12.28 -3.84
CA LYS A 32 -21.02 11.22 -3.48
C LYS A 32 -21.69 10.73 -4.76
N ALA A 33 -21.19 9.63 -5.30
CA ALA A 33 -21.77 8.95 -6.44
C ALA A 33 -22.59 7.73 -5.99
N LYS A 34 -23.46 7.20 -6.86
CA LYS A 34 -24.18 5.96 -6.55
C LYS A 34 -23.21 4.78 -6.49
N ALA A 35 -23.61 3.69 -5.85
CA ALA A 35 -22.79 2.48 -5.87
C ALA A 35 -22.52 2.03 -7.32
N GLY A 36 -21.25 1.80 -7.65
CA GLY A 36 -20.81 1.40 -8.99
C GLY A 36 -20.49 2.55 -9.95
N GLU A 37 -20.71 3.80 -9.56
CA GLU A 37 -20.41 4.99 -10.35
C GLU A 37 -19.02 5.60 -10.08
N PRO A 38 -18.49 5.70 -8.84
CA PRO A 38 -17.16 6.28 -8.63
C PRO A 38 -16.07 5.37 -9.22
N SER A 39 -15.22 5.93 -10.07
CA SER A 39 -14.12 5.23 -10.71
C SER A 39 -12.79 5.70 -10.14
N ILE A 40 -12.07 4.79 -9.48
CA ILE A 40 -10.78 5.08 -8.83
C ILE A 40 -9.71 4.20 -9.45
N ASP A 41 -8.73 4.83 -10.06
CA ASP A 41 -7.55 4.18 -10.59
C ASP A 41 -6.49 4.09 -9.48
N VAL A 42 -6.12 2.86 -9.12
CA VAL A 42 -5.05 2.60 -8.15
C VAL A 42 -3.88 1.97 -8.88
N THR A 43 -2.73 2.65 -8.81
CA THR A 43 -1.48 2.17 -9.41
C THR A 43 -0.49 1.81 -8.31
N PHE A 44 0.10 0.63 -8.43
CA PHE A 44 1.15 0.13 -7.56
C PHE A 44 2.43 0.01 -8.39
N THR A 45 3.50 0.63 -7.92
CA THR A 45 4.82 0.50 -8.55
C THR A 45 5.84 0.10 -7.49
N ILE A 46 6.71 -0.83 -7.84
CA ILE A 46 7.82 -1.25 -7.00
C ILE A 46 9.09 -0.93 -7.77
N ASP A 47 9.99 -0.19 -7.13
CA ASP A 47 11.28 0.14 -7.72
C ASP A 47 12.34 -0.94 -7.45
N GLU A 48 13.54 -0.74 -7.99
CA GLU A 48 14.67 -1.66 -7.82
C GLU A 48 15.14 -1.79 -6.36
N ASN A 49 14.78 -0.83 -5.49
CA ASN A 49 15.11 -0.83 -4.06
C ASN A 49 14.05 -1.54 -3.22
N GLY A 50 12.97 -2.03 -3.84
CA GLY A 50 11.85 -2.63 -3.12
C GLY A 50 10.94 -1.61 -2.44
N ILE A 51 11.03 -0.34 -2.82
CA ILE A 51 10.12 0.70 -2.33
C ILE A 51 8.82 0.62 -3.12
N LEU A 52 7.70 0.51 -2.40
CA LEU A 52 6.36 0.45 -2.98
C LEU A 52 5.75 1.86 -3.03
N ASN A 53 5.50 2.39 -4.22
CA ASN A 53 4.71 3.60 -4.41
C ASN A 53 3.28 3.23 -4.79
N VAL A 54 2.31 3.80 -4.07
CA VAL A 54 0.88 3.56 -4.28
C VAL A 54 0.19 4.88 -4.54
N SER A 55 -0.35 5.05 -5.74
CA SER A 55 -1.13 6.22 -6.12
C SER A 55 -2.58 5.84 -6.36
N ALA A 56 -3.51 6.63 -5.85
CA ALA A 56 -4.93 6.54 -6.16
C ALA A 56 -5.41 7.84 -6.81
N LEU A 57 -6.11 7.73 -7.93
CA LEU A 57 -6.70 8.82 -8.69
C LEU A 57 -8.21 8.59 -8.79
N ASP A 58 -9.00 9.58 -8.39
CA ASP A 58 -10.41 9.66 -8.76
C ASP A 58 -10.54 10.24 -10.17
N ILE A 59 -11.04 9.46 -11.11
CA ILE A 59 -11.09 9.83 -12.53
C ILE A 59 -12.06 10.99 -12.76
N GLU A 60 -13.12 11.11 -11.95
CA GLU A 60 -14.14 12.15 -12.15
C GLU A 60 -13.67 13.51 -11.66
N THR A 61 -13.06 13.55 -10.48
CA THR A 61 -12.63 14.82 -9.86
C THR A 61 -11.19 15.19 -10.18
N GLY A 62 -10.38 14.24 -10.67
CA GLY A 62 -8.94 14.40 -10.83
C GLY A 62 -8.19 14.41 -9.50
N THR A 63 -8.87 14.15 -8.37
CA THR A 63 -8.23 14.14 -7.05
C THR A 63 -7.29 12.95 -6.95
N GLN A 64 -6.02 13.22 -6.67
CA GLN A 64 -5.00 12.19 -6.52
C GLN A 64 -4.39 12.22 -5.12
N LYS A 65 -4.02 11.03 -4.63
CA LYS A 65 -3.12 10.91 -3.50
C LYS A 65 -2.14 9.76 -3.73
N GLU A 66 -0.89 9.99 -3.36
CA GLU A 66 0.18 9.03 -3.45
C GLU A 66 0.82 8.85 -2.09
N ILE A 67 1.23 7.63 -1.79
CA ILE A 67 2.06 7.30 -0.64
C ILE A 67 3.22 6.43 -1.07
N GLN A 68 4.33 6.57 -0.35
CA GLN A 68 5.48 5.70 -0.48
C GLN A 68 5.58 4.82 0.76
N ILE A 69 5.73 3.51 0.55
CA ILE A 69 5.88 2.49 1.58
C ILE A 69 7.28 1.91 1.43
N THR A 70 8.17 2.29 2.33
CA THR A 70 9.51 1.72 2.42
C THR A 70 9.52 0.59 3.45
N GLU A 71 9.89 -0.62 3.05
CA GLU A 71 10.29 -1.65 4.01
C GLU A 71 11.54 -1.15 4.76
N THR A 72 11.54 -1.15 6.10
CA THR A 72 12.79 -1.02 6.88
C THR A 72 13.62 -2.33 6.84
N GLY A 73 13.47 -3.10 5.74
CA GLY A 73 13.85 -4.51 5.57
C GLY A 73 14.96 -4.76 4.54
N TYR A 74 15.36 -3.75 3.76
CA TYR A 74 16.45 -3.87 2.79
C TYR A 74 17.36 -2.66 2.90
N VAL A 75 18.41 -2.79 3.72
CA VAL A 75 19.54 -1.86 3.71
C VAL A 75 20.73 -2.65 3.18
N ASP A 76 21.18 -2.30 1.99
CA ASP A 76 22.47 -2.68 1.40
C ASP A 76 22.70 -4.20 1.21
N GLY A 77 21.82 -4.83 0.40
CA GLY A 77 22.03 -6.21 -0.09
C GLY A 77 21.95 -7.32 0.96
N ASN A 78 21.70 -6.98 2.22
CA ASN A 78 21.52 -7.93 3.30
C ASN A 78 20.04 -7.95 3.72
N LYS A 79 19.38 -9.10 3.53
CA LYS A 79 18.01 -9.34 4.01
C LYS A 79 18.03 -9.22 5.53
N ILE A 80 17.69 -8.05 6.07
CA ILE A 80 17.45 -7.90 7.50
C ILE A 80 16.14 -8.62 7.80
N PRO A 81 16.10 -9.53 8.78
CA PRO A 81 14.89 -10.25 9.10
C PRO A 81 13.80 -9.22 9.41
N ALA A 82 12.72 -9.24 8.61
CA ALA A 82 11.57 -8.38 8.77
C ALA A 82 11.19 -8.39 10.26
N ARG A 83 11.34 -7.24 10.93
CA ARG A 83 10.97 -7.12 12.33
C ARG A 83 9.46 -7.17 12.36
N ARG A 84 8.90 -8.37 12.56
CA ARG A 84 7.46 -8.65 12.71
C ARG A 84 6.81 -7.49 13.48
N GLY A 85 5.94 -6.74 12.81
CA GLY A 85 5.02 -5.80 13.42
C GLY A 85 5.56 -4.42 13.84
N ARG A 86 6.41 -3.74 13.06
CA ARG A 86 6.62 -2.29 13.25
C ARG A 86 6.31 -1.49 12.00
N ASP A 87 5.64 -0.37 12.27
CA ASP A 87 5.03 0.56 11.33
C ASP A 87 5.92 0.87 10.14
N LEU A 88 5.38 0.64 8.95
CA LEU A 88 5.95 1.19 7.73
C LEU A 88 5.74 2.69 7.75
N ILE A 89 6.81 3.42 7.47
CA ILE A 89 6.76 4.88 7.46
C ILE A 89 6.06 5.26 6.16
N ILE A 90 4.86 5.81 6.30
CA ILE A 90 4.19 6.56 5.22
C ILE A 90 4.89 7.91 5.19
N LEU A 91 5.66 8.16 4.13
CA LEU A 91 6.28 9.46 3.86
C LEU A 91 5.26 10.45 3.28
#